data_AF-A0A8T7FK35-F1
#
_entry.id   AF-A0A8T7FK35-F1
#
_cell.length_a   1.000
_cell.length_b   1.000
_cell.length_c   1.000
_cell.angle_alpha   90.00
_cell.angle_beta   90.00
_cell.angle_gamma   90.00
#
_symmetry.space_group_name_H-M   'P 1'
#
loop_
_entity.id
_entity.type
_entity.pdbx_description
1 polymer ?
#
loop_
_entity_poly.entity_id
_entity_poly.type
_entity_poly.pdbx_seq_one_letter_code
_entity_poly.pdbx_strand_id
1 'polypeptide(L)' 'MKKTPTTKPRKVQEMAPEYRFDYKKAKPNRFAARMKDEPLIVMIEPDVAKVFRSSEQVNKALRALISAIPQNK' A
#
# COMPACT_ATOMS: atom_id res chain seq x y z
N MET A 1 13.73 -35.19 -2.84
CA MET A 1 13.34 -33.76 -2.98
C MET A 1 12.84 -33.54 -4.41
N LYS A 2 11.58 -33.15 -4.59
CA LYS A 2 11.04 -32.84 -5.94
C LYS A 2 11.63 -31.49 -6.37
N LYS A 3 12.35 -31.47 -7.50
CA LYS A 3 12.91 -30.25 -8.09
C LYS A 3 11.77 -29.37 -8.60
N THR A 4 11.78 -28.09 -8.23
CA THR A 4 10.84 -27.07 -8.74
C THR A 4 11.02 -26.96 -10.27
N PRO A 5 9.94 -26.99 -11.07
CA PRO A 5 10.06 -26.82 -12.51
C PRO A 5 10.65 -25.45 -12.82
N THR A 6 11.76 -25.43 -13.55
CA THR A 6 12.40 -24.21 -14.03
C THR A 6 11.53 -23.57 -15.10
N THR A 7 10.82 -22.49 -14.72
CA THR A 7 10.05 -21.67 -15.65
C THR A 7 11.01 -21.07 -16.68
N LYS A 8 10.84 -21.44 -17.96
CA LYS A 8 11.58 -20.84 -19.08
C LYS A 8 11.36 -19.31 -19.06
N PRO A 9 12.39 -18.48 -19.30
CA PRO A 9 12.20 -17.05 -19.38
C PRO A 9 11.19 -16.75 -20.48
N ARG A 10 10.05 -16.18 -20.11
CA ARG A 10 9.03 -15.74 -21.05
C ARG A 10 9.65 -14.63 -21.89
N LYS A 11 9.76 -14.82 -23.22
CA LYS A 11 10.08 -13.71 -24.13
C LYS A 11 9.06 -12.61 -23.87
N VAL A 12 9.51 -11.50 -23.30
CA VAL A 12 8.68 -10.31 -23.12
C VAL A 12 8.43 -9.78 -24.52
N GLN A 13 7.20 -9.95 -25.02
CA GLN A 13 6.78 -9.27 -26.24
C GLN A 13 6.83 -7.76 -25.97
N GLU A 14 7.50 -7.02 -26.85
CA GLU A 14 7.48 -5.58 -26.78
C GLU A 14 6.04 -5.07 -26.92
N MET A 15 5.73 -3.99 -26.20
CA MET A 15 4.42 -3.33 -26.32
C MET A 15 4.27 -2.73 -27.73
N ALA A 16 3.03 -2.67 -28.22
CA ALA A 16 2.74 -2.06 -29.52
C ALA A 16 3.18 -0.58 -29.54
N PRO A 17 3.53 -0.02 -30.71
CA PRO A 17 4.03 1.36 -30.82
C PRO A 17 3.11 2.43 -30.21
N GLU A 18 1.80 2.20 -30.22
CA GLU A 18 0.79 3.08 -29.61
C GLU A 18 0.93 3.28 -28.09
N TYR A 19 1.59 2.34 -27.39
CA TYR A 19 1.83 2.42 -25.95
C TYR A 19 3.12 3.16 -25.59
N ARG A 20 3.80 3.77 -26.57
CA ARG A 20 4.96 4.66 -26.34
C ARG A 20 4.48 6.06 -25.96
N PHE A 21 4.01 6.21 -24.73
CA PHE A 21 3.54 7.50 -24.22
C PHE A 21 4.70 8.47 -23.92
N ASP A 22 4.56 9.72 -24.36
CA ASP A 22 5.43 10.82 -23.94
C ASP A 22 4.95 11.36 -22.58
N TYR A 23 5.53 10.83 -21.51
CA TYR A 23 5.17 11.22 -20.15
C TYR A 23 5.48 12.69 -19.82
N LYS A 24 6.29 13.39 -20.62
CA LYS A 24 6.50 14.85 -20.44
C LYS A 24 5.24 15.66 -20.78
N LYS A 25 4.37 15.09 -21.63
CA LYS A 25 3.07 15.66 -21.99
C LYS A 25 1.92 15.14 -21.13
N ALA A 26 2.20 14.25 -20.18
CA ALA A 26 1.17 13.69 -19.32
C ALA A 26 0.58 14.79 -18.41
N LYS A 27 -0.75 14.77 -18.27
CA LYS A 27 -1.42 15.64 -17.30
C LYS A 27 -1.20 15.10 -15.88
N PRO A 28 -1.05 15.96 -14.87
CA PRO A 28 -1.03 15.53 -13.48
C PRO A 28 -2.28 14.70 -13.15
N ASN A 29 -2.10 13.63 -12.38
CA ASN A 29 -3.22 12.76 -11.98
C ASN A 29 -4.23 13.56 -11.15
N ARG A 30 -5.48 13.66 -11.64
CA ARG A 30 -6.59 14.38 -10.97
C ARG A 30 -6.91 13.87 -9.56
N PHE A 31 -6.51 12.65 -9.24
CA PHE A 31 -6.69 12.04 -7.93
C PHE A 31 -5.49 12.17 -7.00
N ALA A 32 -4.32 12.59 -7.51
CA ALA A 32 -3.11 12.71 -6.70
C ALA A 32 -3.29 13.72 -5.55
N ALA A 33 -4.10 14.76 -5.74
CA ALA A 33 -4.42 15.71 -4.67
C ALA A 33 -5.14 15.02 -3.50
N ARG A 34 -6.04 14.06 -3.77
CA ARG A 34 -6.78 13.32 -2.71
C ARG A 34 -5.86 12.44 -1.87
N MET A 35 -4.73 12.01 -2.44
CA MET A 35 -3.75 11.21 -1.73
C MET A 35 -2.81 12.06 -0.86
N LYS A 36 -2.79 13.39 -1.00
CA LYS A 36 -1.93 14.25 -0.18
C LYS A 36 -2.41 14.35 1.27
N ASP A 37 -3.71 14.26 1.48
CA ASP A 37 -4.32 14.46 2.81
C ASP A 37 -4.44 13.14 3.61
N GLU A 38 -4.49 11.98 2.92
CA GLU A 38 -4.51 10.64 3.54
C GLU A 38 -3.51 9.65 2.91
N PRO A 39 -2.20 9.94 2.89
CA PRO A 39 -1.24 9.11 2.15
C PRO A 39 -0.89 7.77 2.84
N LEU A 40 -1.20 7.60 4.12
CA LEU A 40 -0.66 6.47 4.91
C LEU A 40 -1.70 5.35 5.07
N ILE A 41 -1.73 4.44 4.11
CA ILE A 41 -2.44 3.15 4.24
C ILE A 41 -1.50 2.17 4.96
N VAL A 42 -1.90 1.74 6.16
CA VAL A 42 -1.17 0.74 6.94
C VAL A 42 -1.93 -0.58 6.88
N MET A 43 -1.26 -1.63 6.42
CA MET A 43 -1.82 -2.98 6.47
C MET A 43 -1.67 -3.54 7.89
N ILE A 44 -2.76 -4.09 8.43
CA ILE A 44 -2.77 -4.79 9.71
C ILE A 44 -2.84 -6.30 9.47
N GLU A 45 -2.26 -7.07 10.39
CA GLU A 45 -2.29 -8.53 10.31
C GLU A 45 -3.73 -9.09 10.50
N PRO A 46 -4.05 -10.26 9.92
CA PRO A 46 -5.42 -10.79 9.92
C PRO A 46 -6.00 -11.09 11.30
N ASP A 47 -5.17 -11.39 12.29
CA ASP A 47 -5.57 -11.60 13.68
C ASP A 47 -6.03 -10.30 14.34
N VAL A 48 -5.30 -9.21 14.13
CA VAL A 48 -5.65 -7.86 14.61
C VAL A 48 -6.92 -7.36 13.92
N ALA A 49 -7.06 -7.61 12.61
CA ALA A 49 -8.24 -7.24 11.84
C ALA A 49 -9.54 -7.96 12.28
N LYS A 50 -9.43 -9.14 12.93
CA LYS A 50 -10.60 -9.81 13.52
C LYS A 50 -11.16 -9.05 14.73
N VAL A 51 -10.28 -8.37 15.46
CA VAL A 51 -10.63 -7.62 16.68
C VAL A 51 -11.10 -6.21 16.33
N PHE A 52 -10.37 -5.51 15.46
CA PHE A 52 -10.69 -4.14 15.07
C PHE A 52 -11.32 -4.10 13.68
N ARG A 53 -12.59 -3.73 13.60
CA ARG A 53 -13.36 -3.71 12.34
C ARG A 53 -13.34 -2.37 11.61
N SER A 54 -12.79 -1.32 12.23
CA SER A 54 -12.65 0.00 11.62
C SER A 54 -11.36 0.71 12.04
N SER A 55 -10.90 1.63 11.20
CA SER A 55 -9.75 2.50 11.48
C SER A 55 -9.98 3.36 12.73
N GLU A 56 -11.21 3.80 12.99
CA GLU A 56 -11.57 4.55 14.20
C GLU A 56 -11.30 3.76 15.49
N GLN A 57 -11.65 2.46 15.50
CA GLN A 57 -11.42 1.59 16.66
C GLN A 57 -9.92 1.39 16.93
N VAL A 58 -9.14 1.14 15.87
CA VAL A 58 -7.67 1.02 15.97
C VAL A 58 -7.07 2.32 16.51
N ASN A 59 -7.42 3.45 15.92
CA ASN A 59 -6.88 4.75 16.31
C ASN A 59 -7.24 5.11 17.75
N LYS A 60 -8.44 4.79 18.21
CA LYS A 60 -8.86 5.01 19.61
C LYS A 60 -8.04 4.15 20.58
N ALA A 61 -7.83 2.87 20.27
CA ALA A 61 -7.03 1.97 21.11
C ALA A 61 -5.56 2.41 21.17
N LEU A 62 -4.95 2.73 20.03
CA LEU A 62 -3.56 3.20 19.97
C LEU A 62 -3.37 4.53 20.71
N ARG A 63 -4.32 5.48 20.60
CA ARG A 63 -4.27 6.73 21.36
C ARG A 63 -4.38 6.49 22.87
N ALA A 64 -5.26 5.60 23.30
CA ALA A 64 -5.36 5.24 24.72
C ALA A 64 -4.06 4.63 25.25
N LEU A 65 -3.41 3.78 24.46
CA LEU A 65 -2.08 3.23 24.80
C LEU A 65 -1.03 4.35 24.89
N ILE A 66 -0.99 5.27 23.92
CA ILE A 66 -0.05 6.41 23.95
C ILE A 66 -0.28 7.27 25.21
N SER A 67 -1.53 7.50 25.61
CA SER A 67 -1.86 8.25 26.83
C SER A 67 -1.49 7.51 28.12
N ALA A 68 -1.52 6.18 28.11
CA ALA A 68 -1.16 5.35 29.26
C ALA A 68 0.36 5.16 29.41
N ILE A 69 1.12 5.31 28.32
CA ILE A 69 2.58 5.24 28.36
C ILE A 69 3.12 6.52 29.02
N PRO A 70 3.90 6.40 30.12
CA PRO A 70 4.52 7.54 30.75
C PRO A 70 5.48 8.21 29.74
N GLN A 71 5.31 9.51 29.54
CA GLN A 71 6.23 10.29 28.73
C GLN A 71 7.54 10.39 29.51
N ASN A 72 8.56 9.62 29.09
CA ASN A 72 9.92 9.86 29.58
C ASN A 72 10.31 11.27 29.15
N LYS A 73 10.47 12.16 30.13
CA LYS A 73 11.13 13.45 29.96
C LYS A 73 12.63 13.26 29.79
#